data_AF-A0A960QC15-F1
#
_entry.id   AF-A0A960QC15-F1
#
_cell.length_a   1.000
_cell.length_b   1.000
_cell.length_c   1.000
_cell.angle_alpha   90.00
_cell.angle_beta   90.00
_cell.angle_gamma   90.00
#
_symmetry.space_group_name_H-M   'P 1'
#
loop_
_entity.id
_entity.type
_entity.pdbx_description
1 polymer ?
#
loop_
_entity_poly.entity_id
_entity_poly.type
_entity_poly.pdbx_seq_one_letter_code
_entity_poly.pdbx_strand_id
1 'polypeptide(L)'
;MSTKMIFGSAIALILLGLYVYLTVSAMAVVGCPPESACLAGFTDKMASALSLIAGLIGALVIAELTVTEPGKPLAARALYDSPSPRASGILKVVSTVYLAVWILCGLAALLISFHKPDAVEALTNLGESWFGLAIAAAYSYFGIKK
;
A
#
# COMPACT_ATOMS: atom_id res chain seq x y z
N MET A 1 -5.96 25.35 -3.15
CA MET A 1 -6.05 23.92 -2.84
C MET A 1 -6.80 23.80 -1.53
N SER A 2 -7.94 23.11 -1.47
CA SER A 2 -8.75 23.02 -0.24
C SER A 2 -7.94 22.31 0.85
N THR A 3 -7.94 22.84 2.08
CA THR A 3 -7.18 22.30 3.24
C THR A 3 -7.45 20.81 3.48
N LYS A 4 -8.65 20.34 3.15
CA LYS A 4 -9.06 18.93 3.21
C LYS A 4 -8.24 18.02 2.27
N MET A 5 -7.86 18.50 1.09
CA MET A 5 -7.08 17.70 0.12
C MET A 5 -5.61 17.61 0.53
N ILE A 6 -5.04 18.70 1.03
CA ILE A 6 -3.66 18.72 1.54
C ILE A 6 -3.53 17.74 2.70
N PHE A 7 -4.51 17.74 3.61
CA PHE A 7 -4.53 16.83 4.74
C PHE A 7 -4.65 15.36 4.31
N GLY A 8 -5.57 15.04 3.40
CA GLY A 8 -5.74 13.68 2.87
C GLY A 8 -4.48 13.16 2.15
N SER A 9 -3.86 13.98 1.31
CA SER A 9 -2.62 13.61 0.61
C SER A 9 -1.44 13.45 1.56
N ALA A 10 -1.30 14.34 2.55
CA ALA A 10 -0.23 14.23 3.56
C ALA A 10 -0.36 12.94 4.37
N ILE A 11 -1.57 12.60 4.82
CA ILE A 11 -1.83 11.36 5.54
C ILE A 11 -1.51 10.14 4.67
N ALA A 12 -1.95 10.13 3.40
CA ALA A 12 -1.66 9.01 2.50
C ALA A 12 -0.16 8.77 2.35
N LEU A 13 0.64 9.84 2.19
CA LEU A 13 2.10 9.72 2.08
C LEU A 13 2.75 9.25 3.38
N ILE A 14 2.29 9.73 4.54
CA ILE A 14 2.78 9.28 5.85
C ILE A 14 2.46 7.80 6.06
N LEU A 15 1.24 7.38 5.75
CA LEU A 15 0.82 5.98 5.85
C LEU A 15 1.64 5.08 4.92
N LEU A 16 1.87 5.50 3.68
CA LEU A 16 2.72 4.76 2.73
C LEU A 16 4.16 4.64 3.25
N GLY A 17 4.73 5.72 3.78
CA GLY A 17 6.07 5.70 4.37
C GLY A 17 6.18 4.72 5.55
N LEU A 18 5.20 4.76 6.46
CA LEU A 18 5.13 3.81 7.58
C LEU A 18 4.95 2.36 7.10
N TYR A 19 4.11 2.15 6.09
CA TYR A 19 3.88 0.83 5.50
C TYR A 19 5.16 0.25 4.90
N VAL A 20 5.91 1.03 4.11
CA VAL A 20 7.20 0.62 3.55
C VAL A 20 8.19 0.30 4.67
N TYR A 21 8.32 1.20 5.64
CA TYR A 21 9.25 1.01 6.77
C TYR A 21 8.97 -0.29 7.54
N LEU A 22 7.70 -0.54 7.89
CA LEU A 22 7.31 -1.73 8.64
C LEU A 22 7.47 -3.00 7.81
N THR A 23 7.13 -2.96 6.51
CA THR A 23 7.31 -4.11 5.61
C THR A 23 8.78 -4.45 5.47
N VAL A 24 9.65 -3.46 5.22
CA VAL A 24 11.11 -3.67 5.12
C VAL A 24 11.70 -4.19 6.43
N SER A 25 11.26 -3.65 7.56
CA SER A 25 11.71 -4.12 8.88
C SER A 25 11.31 -5.57 9.13
N ALA A 26 10.08 -5.95 8.78
CA ALA A 26 9.62 -7.34 8.88
C ALA A 26 10.43 -8.27 7.95
N MET A 27 10.69 -7.85 6.71
CA MET A 27 11.51 -8.62 5.75
C MET A 27 12.96 -8.78 6.22
N ALA A 28 13.54 -7.76 6.85
CA ALA A 28 14.91 -7.84 7.39
C ALA A 28 15.03 -8.92 8.47
N VAL A 29 14.01 -9.08 9.32
CA VAL A 29 13.98 -10.13 10.37
C VAL A 29 13.93 -11.53 9.77
N VAL A 30 13.25 -11.73 8.64
CA VAL A 30 13.19 -13.02 7.94
C VAL A 30 14.57 -13.48 7.43
N GLY A 31 15.48 -12.54 7.16
CA GLY A 31 16.85 -12.81 6.74
C GLY A 31 17.81 -13.10 7.89
N CYS A 32 17.39 -12.94 9.14
CA CYS A 32 18.30 -12.96 10.28
C CYS A 32 18.52 -14.37 10.84
N PRO A 33 19.77 -14.71 11.25
CA PRO A 33 20.05 -15.97 11.90
C PRO A 33 19.42 -16.05 13.30
N PRO A 34 19.06 -17.25 13.77
CA PRO A 34 18.22 -17.46 14.97
C PRO A 34 18.82 -16.95 16.29
N GLU A 35 20.12 -16.68 16.34
CA GLU A 35 20.82 -16.22 17.54
C GLU A 35 21.16 -14.71 17.51
N SER A 36 20.66 -13.97 16.53
CA SER A 36 21.01 -12.56 16.34
C SER A 36 20.03 -11.60 17.04
N ALA A 37 20.58 -10.50 17.58
CA ALA A 37 19.81 -9.39 18.14
C ALA A 37 18.84 -8.71 17.15
N CYS A 38 18.93 -9.06 15.86
CA CYS A 38 18.02 -8.63 14.81
C CYS A 38 16.56 -9.06 15.06
N LEU A 39 16.33 -10.21 15.70
CA LEU A 39 14.98 -10.68 16.05
C LEU A 39 14.26 -9.72 17.02
N ALA A 40 15.00 -8.98 17.86
CA ALA A 40 14.43 -7.99 18.77
C ALA A 40 13.97 -6.70 18.07
N GLY A 41 14.31 -6.52 16.79
CA GLY A 41 14.02 -5.31 16.04
C GLY A 41 12.56 -5.16 15.60
N PHE A 42 11.81 -6.27 15.50
CA PHE A 42 10.41 -6.26 15.09
C PHE A 42 9.50 -6.75 16.23
N THR A 43 8.70 -5.83 16.76
CA THR A 43 7.86 -6.09 17.94
C THR A 43 6.41 -6.41 17.55
N ASP A 44 5.64 -7.03 18.45
CA ASP A 44 4.20 -7.29 18.25
C ASP A 44 3.39 -6.01 17.97
N LYS A 45 3.84 -4.88 18.53
CA LYS A 45 3.24 -3.57 18.25
C LYS A 45 3.47 -3.13 16.81
N MET A 46 4.65 -3.44 16.24
CA MET A 46 4.94 -3.18 14.83
C MET A 46 4.13 -4.11 13.93
N ALA A 47 3.98 -5.39 14.29
CA ALA A 47 3.09 -6.33 13.60
C ALA A 47 1.65 -5.82 13.55
N SER A 48 1.10 -5.43 14.70
CA SER A 48 -0.26 -4.89 14.81
C SER A 48 -0.44 -3.60 13.99
N ALA A 49 0.55 -2.69 14.07
CA ALA A 49 0.53 -1.46 13.28
C ALA A 49 0.59 -1.74 11.77
N LEU A 50 1.40 -2.71 11.33
CA LEU A 50 1.51 -3.10 9.94
C LEU A 50 0.17 -3.58 9.39
N SER A 51 -0.53 -4.46 10.11
CA SER A 51 -1.85 -4.97 9.69
C SER A 51 -2.88 -3.85 9.58
N LEU A 52 -2.92 -2.92 10.55
CA LEU A 52 -3.84 -1.78 10.53
C LEU A 52 -3.56 -0.85 9.34
N ILE A 53 -2.30 -0.49 9.14
CA ILE A 53 -1.88 0.42 8.06
C ILE A 53 -2.10 -0.23 6.69
N ALA A 54 -1.79 -1.52 6.55
CA ALA A 54 -2.04 -2.27 5.33
C ALA A 54 -3.52 -2.29 4.95
N GLY A 55 -4.41 -2.50 5.93
CA GLY A 55 -5.85 -2.42 5.73
C GLY A 55 -6.32 -1.03 5.29
N LEU A 56 -5.82 0.03 5.93
CA LEU A 56 -6.13 1.42 5.57
C LEU A 56 -5.67 1.76 4.14
N ILE A 57 -4.45 1.37 3.76
CA ILE A 57 -3.92 1.58 2.42
C ILE A 57 -4.72 0.79 1.39
N GLY A 58 -5.03 -0.48 1.68
CA GLY A 58 -5.85 -1.32 0.80
C GLY A 58 -7.23 -0.73 0.55
N ALA A 59 -7.89 -0.25 1.60
CA ALA A 59 -9.18 0.44 1.49
C ALA A 59 -9.09 1.70 0.62
N LEU A 60 -8.04 2.51 0.80
CA LEU A 60 -7.81 3.71 -0.01
C LEU A 60 -7.61 3.36 -1.49
N VAL A 61 -6.79 2.33 -1.78
CA VAL A 61 -6.53 1.88 -3.16
C VAL A 61 -7.81 1.38 -3.84
N ILE A 62 -8.62 0.57 -3.15
CA ILE A 62 -9.88 0.09 -3.70
C ILE A 62 -10.87 1.25 -3.92
N ALA A 63 -10.96 2.18 -2.96
CA ALA A 63 -11.83 3.35 -3.08
C ALA A 63 -11.46 4.22 -4.29
N GLU A 64 -10.17 4.44 -4.54
CA GLU A 64 -9.69 5.16 -5.71
C GLU A 64 -9.97 4.39 -7.00
N LEU A 65 -9.62 3.10 -7.07
CA LEU A 65 -9.80 2.29 -8.28
C LEU A 65 -11.25 2.06 -8.68
N THR A 66 -12.17 2.04 -7.71
CA THR A 66 -13.61 1.91 -7.95
C THR A 66 -14.22 3.17 -8.59
N VAL A 67 -13.62 4.33 -8.34
CA VAL A 67 -14.12 5.62 -8.84
C VAL A 67 -13.39 6.06 -10.11
N THR A 68 -12.14 5.65 -10.31
CA THR A 68 -11.36 6.02 -11.49
C THR A 68 -11.76 5.21 -12.72
N GLU A 69 -12.09 5.89 -13.82
CA GLU A 69 -12.31 5.22 -15.09
C GLU A 69 -11.00 4.61 -15.65
N PRO A 70 -11.07 3.44 -16.31
CA PRO A 70 -9.92 2.84 -16.95
C PRO A 70 -9.22 3.81 -17.92
N GLY A 71 -7.91 4.01 -17.75
CA GLY A 71 -7.09 4.87 -18.59
C GLY A 71 -7.05 6.35 -18.17
N LYS A 72 -7.83 6.78 -17.17
CA LYS A 72 -7.71 8.11 -16.55
C LYS A 72 -6.69 8.11 -15.40
N PRO A 73 -6.06 9.25 -15.10
CA PRO A 73 -5.13 9.35 -13.97
C PRO A 73 -5.85 9.10 -12.64
N LEU A 74 -5.23 8.28 -11.79
CA LEU A 74 -5.66 8.01 -10.42
C LEU A 74 -5.65 9.32 -9.61
N ALA A 75 -6.67 9.52 -8.76
CA ALA A 75 -6.96 10.77 -8.04
C ALA A 75 -7.44 11.94 -8.92
N ALA A 76 -8.10 11.69 -10.06
CA ALA A 76 -8.76 12.73 -10.87
C ALA A 76 -9.72 13.61 -10.04
N ARG A 77 -10.30 13.06 -8.96
CA ARG A 77 -11.19 13.77 -8.04
C ARG A 77 -10.48 14.80 -7.14
N ALA A 78 -9.16 14.67 -6.94
CA ALA A 78 -8.37 15.67 -6.21
C ALA A 78 -8.11 16.92 -7.06
N LEU A 79 -8.38 16.87 -8.37
CA LEU A 79 -8.31 18.02 -9.27
C LEU A 79 -9.71 18.64 -9.35
N TYR A 80 -9.84 19.85 -8.78
CA TYR A 80 -11.00 20.73 -9.03
C TYR A 80 -11.14 21.05 -10.54
N ASP A 81 -12.31 21.52 -10.97
CA ASP A 81 -12.83 21.75 -12.34
C ASP A 81 -11.90 22.38 -13.42
N SER A 82 -10.68 22.80 -13.11
CA SER A 82 -9.68 23.24 -14.09
C SER A 82 -8.27 23.16 -13.51
N PRO A 83 -7.64 21.98 -13.46
CA PRO A 83 -6.28 21.87 -12.97
C PRO A 83 -5.29 22.41 -14.00
N SER A 84 -4.26 23.11 -13.53
CA SER A 84 -3.11 23.42 -14.38
C SER A 84 -2.47 22.11 -14.89
N PRO A 85 -1.94 22.05 -16.13
CA PRO A 85 -1.32 20.85 -16.68
C PRO A 85 -0.22 20.25 -15.79
N ARG A 86 0.52 21.12 -15.09
CA ARG A 86 1.56 20.71 -14.13
C ARG A 86 0.99 19.99 -12.90
N ALA A 87 -0.13 20.47 -12.35
CA ALA A 87 -0.75 19.84 -11.18
C ALA A 87 -1.31 18.44 -11.52
N SER A 88 -1.91 18.29 -12.71
CA SER A 88 -2.36 16.98 -13.21
C SER A 88 -1.20 16.01 -13.41
N GLY A 89 -0.08 16.49 -13.97
CA GLY A 89 1.14 15.69 -14.11
C GLY A 89 1.70 15.21 -12.77
N ILE A 90 1.81 16.10 -11.78
CA ILE A 90 2.32 15.76 -10.44
C ILE A 90 1.43 14.72 -9.77
N LEU A 91 0.10 14.91 -9.77
CA LEU A 91 -0.80 13.93 -9.16
C LEU A 91 -0.72 12.57 -9.86
N LYS A 92 -0.65 12.53 -11.19
CA LYS A 92 -0.46 11.29 -11.92
C LYS A 92 0.81 10.57 -11.45
N VAL A 93 1.94 11.28 -11.37
CA VAL A 93 3.21 10.70 -10.89
C VAL A 93 3.09 10.19 -9.46
N VAL A 94 2.55 11.00 -8.54
CA VAL A 94 2.41 10.63 -7.12
C VAL A 94 1.50 9.40 -6.96
N SER A 95 0.34 9.38 -7.63
CA SER A 95 -0.59 8.24 -7.56
C SER A 95 0.02 6.98 -8.18
N THR A 96 0.75 7.11 -9.29
CA THR A 96 1.45 5.98 -9.91
C THR A 96 2.54 5.43 -9.00
N VAL A 97 3.36 6.29 -8.38
CA VAL A 97 4.38 5.88 -7.42
C VAL A 97 3.74 5.23 -6.20
N TYR A 98 2.65 5.79 -5.68
CA TYR A 98 1.91 5.23 -4.56
C TYR A 98 1.45 3.80 -4.83
N LEU A 99 0.77 3.57 -5.97
CA LEU A 99 0.33 2.23 -6.34
C LEU A 99 1.50 1.29 -6.59
N ALA A 100 2.56 1.75 -7.26
CA ALA A 100 3.72 0.92 -7.53
C ALA A 100 4.37 0.45 -6.22
N VAL A 101 4.56 1.34 -5.25
CA VAL A 101 5.11 1.01 -3.94
C VAL A 101 4.20 0.02 -3.19
N TRP A 102 2.89 0.26 -3.19
CA TRP A 102 1.92 -0.65 -2.57
C TRP A 102 1.95 -2.05 -3.19
N ILE A 103 1.99 -2.14 -4.53
CA ILE A 103 2.10 -3.42 -5.25
C ILE A 103 3.41 -4.12 -4.92
N LEU A 104 4.54 -3.41 -4.98
CA LEU A 104 5.87 -4.00 -4.75
C LEU A 104 6.00 -4.54 -3.33
N CYS A 105 5.55 -3.79 -2.31
CA CYS A 105 5.62 -4.23 -0.92
C CYS A 105 4.72 -5.43 -0.66
N GLY A 106 3.48 -5.41 -1.14
CA GLY A 106 2.55 -6.51 -0.98
C GLY A 106 2.99 -7.79 -1.72
N LEU A 107 3.50 -7.63 -2.94
CA LEU A 107 4.06 -8.75 -3.70
C LEU A 107 5.30 -9.33 -3.01
N ALA A 108 6.20 -8.49 -2.50
CA ALA A 108 7.37 -8.96 -1.77
C ALA A 108 6.96 -9.74 -0.50
N ALA A 109 5.98 -9.24 0.25
CA ALA A 109 5.44 -9.94 1.43
C ALA A 109 4.86 -11.31 1.05
N LEU A 110 4.08 -11.39 -0.03
CA LEU A 110 3.50 -12.64 -0.54
C LEU A 110 4.58 -13.63 -1.02
N LEU A 111 5.60 -13.16 -1.73
CA LEU A 111 6.68 -14.04 -2.19
C LEU A 111 7.50 -14.59 -1.03
N ILE A 112 7.74 -13.78 -0.01
CA ILE A 112 8.46 -14.22 1.19
C ILE A 112 7.62 -15.23 1.98
N SER A 113 6.31 -15.01 2.10
CA SER A 113 5.43 -15.94 2.82
C SER A 113 5.42 -17.33 2.20
N PHE A 114 5.53 -17.44 0.86
CA PHE A 114 5.66 -18.75 0.20
C PHE A 114 6.97 -19.48 0.51
N HIS A 115 8.07 -18.75 0.73
CA HIS A 115 9.38 -19.37 0.98
C HIS A 115 9.66 -19.61 2.47
N LYS A 116 9.11 -18.76 3.35
CA LYS A 116 9.34 -18.79 4.79
C LYS A 116 8.05 -18.44 5.55
N PRO A 117 7.03 -19.32 5.52
CA PRO A 117 5.72 -19.05 6.09
C PRO A 117 5.77 -18.79 7.61
N ASP A 118 6.68 -19.46 8.32
CA ASP A 118 6.77 -19.45 9.79
C ASP A 118 7.72 -18.37 10.34
N ALA A 119 8.39 -17.59 9.48
CA ALA A 119 9.41 -16.64 9.94
C ALA A 119 8.83 -15.38 10.57
N VAL A 120 7.76 -14.83 9.99
CA VAL A 120 7.04 -13.66 10.52
C VAL A 120 5.56 -13.75 10.14
N GLU A 121 4.71 -14.19 11.06
CA GLU A 121 3.26 -14.36 10.84
C GLU A 121 2.60 -13.09 10.30
N ALA A 122 3.01 -11.92 10.80
CA ALA A 122 2.51 -10.62 10.33
C ALA A 122 2.77 -10.38 8.84
N LEU A 123 3.90 -10.85 8.31
CA LEU A 123 4.26 -10.70 6.90
C LEU A 123 3.48 -11.68 6.02
N THR A 124 3.26 -12.90 6.51
CA THR A 124 2.39 -13.90 5.87
C THR A 124 0.96 -13.40 5.78
N ASN A 125 0.39 -12.95 6.90
CA ASN A 125 -0.95 -12.37 6.96
C ASN A 125 -1.07 -11.13 6.04
N LEU A 126 -0.02 -10.30 5.97
CA LEU A 126 0.03 -9.18 5.05
C LEU A 126 -0.01 -9.64 3.59
N GLY A 127 0.82 -10.61 3.21
CA GLY A 127 0.89 -11.12 1.83
C GLY A 127 -0.45 -11.69 1.36
N GLU A 128 -1.07 -12.54 2.17
CA GLU A 128 -2.35 -13.17 1.86
C GLU A 128 -3.50 -12.15 1.76
N SER A 129 -3.60 -11.25 2.73
CA SER A 129 -4.63 -10.19 2.72
C SER A 129 -4.44 -9.21 1.56
N TRP A 130 -3.18 -8.81 1.28
CA TRP A 130 -2.86 -7.96 0.14
C TRP A 130 -3.24 -8.63 -1.18
N PHE A 131 -2.99 -9.93 -1.35
CA PHE A 131 -3.34 -10.64 -2.58
C PHE A 131 -4.85 -10.59 -2.86
N GLY A 132 -5.68 -10.84 -1.84
CA GLY A 132 -7.13 -10.69 -1.96
C GLY A 132 -7.56 -9.27 -2.33
N LEU A 133 -6.95 -8.26 -1.70
CA LEU A 133 -7.20 -6.85 -2.01
C LEU A 133 -6.76 -6.45 -3.41
N ALA A 134 -5.63 -6.97 -3.90
CA ALA A 134 -5.11 -6.72 -5.23
C ALA A 134 -6.04 -7.29 -6.31
N ILE A 135 -6.57 -8.50 -6.09
CA ILE A 135 -7.58 -9.10 -6.96
C ILE A 135 -8.88 -8.28 -6.95
N ALA A 136 -9.39 -7.91 -5.77
CA ALA A 136 -10.58 -7.08 -5.64
C ALA A 136 -10.43 -5.73 -6.35
N ALA A 137 -9.28 -5.07 -6.16
CA ALA A 137 -8.89 -3.84 -6.83
C ALA A 137 -8.87 -3.99 -8.37
N ALA A 138 -8.30 -5.08 -8.88
CA ALA A 138 -8.29 -5.38 -10.31
C ALA A 138 -9.73 -5.57 -10.85
N TYR A 139 -10.58 -6.33 -10.15
CA TYR A 139 -11.98 -6.51 -10.55
C TYR A 139 -12.78 -5.20 -10.53
N SER A 140 -12.57 -4.35 -9.52
CA SER A 140 -13.20 -3.03 -9.45
C SER A 140 -12.75 -2.12 -10.58
N TYR A 141 -11.47 -2.13 -10.93
CA TYR A 141 -10.92 -1.29 -11.99
C TYR A 141 -11.33 -1.75 -13.40
N PHE A 142 -11.18 -3.04 -13.70
CA PHE A 142 -11.52 -3.57 -15.03
C PHE A 142 -13.02 -3.77 -15.22
N GLY A 143 -13.80 -3.66 -14.15
CA GLY A 143 -15.24 -3.68 -14.20
C GLY A 143 -15.75 -4.94 -14.87
N ILE A 144 -15.79 -6.05 -14.14
CA ILE A 144 -16.82 -7.06 -14.42
C ILE A 144 -18.17 -6.39 -14.10
N LYS A 145 -18.61 -5.55 -15.03
CA LYS A 145 -19.90 -4.90 -15.05
C LYS A 145 -20.88 -5.97 -15.52
N LYS A 146 -21.80 -6.37 -14.64
CA LYS A 146 -23.12 -6.77 -15.12
C LYS A 146 -23.88 -5.54 -15.58
#